data_AF-A0A0R3TYN8-F1
#
_entry.id   AF-A0A0R3TYN8-F1
#
_cell.length_a   1.000
_cell.length_b   1.000
_cell.length_c   1.000
_cell.angle_alpha   90.00
_cell.angle_beta   90.00
_cell.angle_gamma   90.00
#
_symmetry.space_group_name_H-M   'P 1'
#
loop_
_entity.id
_entity.type
_entity.pdbx_description
1 polymer ?
#
loop_
_entity_poly.entity_id
_entity_poly.type
_entity_poly.pdbx_seq_one_letter_code
_entity_poly.pdbx_strand_id
1 'polypeptide(L)'
;MNPLADTDVACCTQLLDSFRKSNTPSPEQMRLLALETINVNYPGGLWLQVFTDGSYIEKHANVGADVYSELFPFYVAAGHNRSAFEEEIEAIRIALCQLCCLDTKFTKAVILSDSQ
;
A
#
# COMPACT_ATOMS: atom_id res chain seq x y z
N MET A 1 11.14 -17.22 -2.50
CA MET A 1 10.52 -17.27 -1.14
C MET A 1 9.03 -17.02 -1.31
N ASN A 2 8.12 -17.64 -0.54
CA ASN A 2 6.67 -17.36 -0.67
C ASN A 2 6.24 -16.32 0.38
N PRO A 3 6.07 -15.03 0.03
CA PRO A 3 5.54 -14.01 0.92
C PRO A 3 4.25 -14.37 1.66
N LEU A 4 3.38 -15.21 1.06
CA LEU A 4 2.12 -15.64 1.70
C LEU A 4 2.33 -16.68 2.82
N ALA A 5 3.53 -17.26 2.93
CA ALA A 5 3.89 -18.22 3.96
C ALA A 5 4.80 -17.61 5.05
N ASP A 6 5.13 -16.31 4.93
CA ASP A 6 5.96 -15.62 5.90
C ASP A 6 5.13 -15.22 7.12
N THR A 7 5.60 -15.57 8.32
CA THR A 7 4.95 -15.26 9.59
C THR A 7 5.57 -14.05 10.29
N ASP A 8 6.73 -13.57 9.83
CA ASP A 8 7.44 -12.42 10.43
C ASP A 8 7.08 -11.12 9.69
N VAL A 9 5.79 -10.78 9.70
CA VAL A 9 5.29 -9.53 9.12
C VAL A 9 5.31 -8.44 10.20
N ALA A 10 6.27 -7.53 10.10
CA ALA A 10 6.31 -6.35 10.96
C ALA A 10 5.36 -5.26 10.43
N CYS A 11 4.33 -4.90 11.21
CA CYS A 11 3.49 -3.75 10.94
C CYS A 11 4.07 -2.51 11.63
N CYS A 12 4.33 -1.43 10.87
CA CYS A 12 4.84 -0.18 11.39
C CYS A 12 3.88 0.96 11.05
N THR A 13 3.20 1.50 12.07
CA THR A 13 2.29 2.64 11.94
C THR A 13 2.90 3.95 12.46
N GLN A 14 4.19 3.94 12.78
CA GLN A 14 4.88 5.10 13.36
C GLN A 14 5.33 6.06 12.25
N LEU A 15 4.84 7.30 12.33
CA LEU A 15 5.35 8.42 11.55
C LEU A 15 6.57 9.04 12.24
N LEU A 16 7.50 9.61 11.48
CA LEU A 16 8.62 10.36 12.05
C LEU A 16 8.13 11.50 12.95
N ASP A 17 7.15 12.25 12.45
CA ASP A 17 6.42 13.26 13.20
C ASP A 17 4.94 12.89 13.25
N SER A 18 4.45 12.58 14.46
CA SER A 18 3.05 12.22 14.66
C SER A 18 2.15 13.45 14.53
N PHE A 19 1.09 13.35 13.73
CA PHE A 19 0.04 14.36 13.68
C PHE A 19 -1.34 13.69 13.76
N ARG A 20 -2.35 14.48 14.11
CA ARG A 20 -3.75 14.07 13.99
C ARG A 20 -4.39 14.89 12.88
N LYS A 21 -5.22 14.25 12.06
CA LYS A 21 -6.05 14.96 11.05
C LYS A 21 -6.89 16.08 11.69
N SER A 22 -7.30 15.91 12.95
CA SER A 22 -8.01 16.93 13.73
C SER A 22 -7.21 18.21 14.02
N ASN A 23 -5.89 18.18 13.88
CA ASN A 23 -5.00 19.29 14.27
C ASN A 23 -4.71 20.25 13.10
N THR A 24 -5.53 20.25 12.04
CA THR A 24 -5.42 21.15 10.86
C THR A 24 -4.08 21.17 10.09
N PRO A 25 -3.30 20.08 9.95
CA PRO A 25 -2.25 20.07 8.93
C PRO A 25 -2.90 20.13 7.54
N SER A 26 -2.34 20.94 6.63
CA SER A 26 -2.82 20.97 5.24
C SER A 26 -2.64 19.58 4.60
N PRO A 27 -3.47 19.20 3.62
CA PRO A 27 -3.29 17.94 2.89
C PRO A 27 -1.89 17.77 2.32
N GLU A 28 -1.27 18.87 1.91
CA GLU A 28 0.11 18.90 1.43
C GLU A 28 1.12 18.58 2.53
N GLN A 29 0.97 19.15 3.73
CA GLN A 29 1.83 18.83 4.87
C GLN A 29 1.73 17.35 5.26
N MET A 30 0.50 16.80 5.30
CA MET A 30 0.28 15.39 5.58
C MET A 30 0.97 14.49 4.55
N ARG A 31 0.84 14.85 3.27
CA ARG A 31 1.52 14.14 2.17
C ARG A 31 3.03 14.20 2.29
N LEU A 32 3.60 15.39 2.58
CA LEU A 32 5.05 15.55 2.71
C LEU A 32 5.60 14.72 3.88
N LEU A 33 4.94 14.75 5.04
CA LEU A 33 5.37 13.95 6.20
C LEU A 33 5.28 12.45 5.96
N ALA A 34 4.25 11.99 5.26
CA ALA A 34 4.12 10.58 4.87
C ALA A 34 5.25 10.18 3.92
N LEU A 35 5.51 10.98 2.87
CA LEU A 35 6.59 10.73 1.92
C LEU A 35 7.97 10.78 2.57
N GLU A 36 8.19 11.72 3.49
CA GLU A 36 9.43 11.81 4.27
C GLU A 36 9.63 10.55 5.13
N THR A 37 8.61 10.14 5.88
CA THR A 37 8.63 8.91 6.68
C THR A 37 8.96 7.68 5.82
N ILE A 38 8.30 7.55 4.66
CA ILE A 38 8.53 6.45 3.72
C ILE A 38 9.97 6.47 3.20
N ASN A 39 10.48 7.63 2.79
CA ASN A 39 11.83 7.73 2.23
C ASN A 39 12.93 7.52 3.26
N VAL A 40 12.70 7.86 4.53
CA VAL A 40 13.67 7.63 5.61
C VAL A 40 13.69 6.17 6.04
N ASN A 41 12.51 5.55 6.25
CA ASN A 41 12.42 4.19 6.76
C ASN A 41 12.61 3.14 5.65
N TYR A 42 12.11 3.41 4.45
CA TYR A 42 12.08 2.48 3.33
C TYR A 42 12.56 3.14 2.03
N PRO A 43 13.83 3.59 1.95
CA PRO A 43 14.34 4.28 0.76
C PRO A 43 14.27 3.39 -0.49
N GLY A 44 13.76 3.94 -1.60
CA GLY A 44 13.51 3.19 -2.84
C GLY A 44 14.73 2.49 -3.47
N GLY A 45 15.94 2.95 -3.17
CA GLY A 45 17.18 2.28 -3.60
C GLY A 45 17.51 1.00 -2.83
N LEU A 46 16.87 0.75 -1.68
CA LEU A 46 17.11 -0.42 -0.81
C LEU A 46 15.85 -1.28 -0.63
N TRP A 47 14.68 -0.67 -0.76
CA TRP A 47 13.38 -1.31 -0.57
C TRP A 47 12.54 -1.12 -1.82
N LEU A 48 11.97 -2.20 -2.33
CA LEU A 48 10.89 -2.13 -3.29
C LEU A 48 9.65 -1.59 -2.57
N GLN A 49 9.25 -0.36 -2.91
CA GLN A 49 8.03 0.26 -2.39
C GLN A 49 6.83 -0.24 -3.21
N VAL A 50 5.82 -0.76 -2.53
CA VAL A 50 4.55 -1.20 -3.12
C VAL A 50 3.43 -0.43 -2.45
N PHE A 51 2.73 0.40 -3.21
CA PHE A 51 1.59 1.20 -2.76
C PHE A 51 0.30 0.46 -3.11
N THR A 52 -0.60 0.32 -2.15
CA THR A 52 -1.91 -0.32 -2.34
C THR A 52 -3.02 0.68 -2.01
N ASP A 53 -4.12 0.60 -2.76
CA ASP A 53 -5.32 1.41 -2.51
C ASP A 53 -6.57 0.60 -2.91
N GLY A 54 -7.52 0.52 -1.99
CA GLY A 54 -8.85 -0.03 -2.19
C GLY A 54 -9.85 1.10 -2.41
N SER A 55 -10.26 1.30 -3.65
CA SER A 55 -11.13 2.41 -4.03
C SER A 55 -12.61 2.01 -4.10
N TYR A 56 -13.50 2.95 -3.75
CA TYR A 56 -14.94 2.84 -3.97
C TYR A 56 -15.43 4.00 -4.86
N ILE A 57 -15.99 3.68 -6.02
CA ILE A 57 -16.54 4.67 -6.95
C ILE A 57 -18.07 4.71 -6.79
N GLU A 58 -18.55 5.67 -6.00
CA GLU A 58 -19.99 5.89 -5.72
C GLU A 58 -20.85 5.95 -6.98
N LYS A 59 -20.36 6.57 -8.06
CA LYS A 59 -21.12 6.79 -9.31
C LYS A 59 -21.52 5.49 -10.02
N HIS A 60 -20.82 4.39 -9.79
CA HIS A 60 -21.07 3.13 -10.48
C HIS A 60 -21.26 1.95 -9.52
N ALA A 61 -21.26 2.17 -8.20
CA ALA A 61 -21.22 1.10 -7.20
C ALA A 61 -20.13 0.05 -7.49
N ASN A 62 -19.05 0.50 -8.12
CA ASN A 62 -17.90 -0.30 -8.47
C ASN A 62 -16.80 0.00 -7.48
N VAL A 63 -16.13 -1.06 -7.05
CA VAL A 63 -14.93 -0.99 -6.24
C VAL A 63 -13.74 -1.45 -7.06
N GLY A 64 -12.53 -1.11 -6.63
CA GLY A 64 -11.33 -1.59 -7.29
C GLY A 64 -10.14 -1.65 -6.36
N ALA A 65 -9.27 -2.61 -6.62
CA ALA A 65 -8.00 -2.80 -5.96
C ALA A 65 -6.86 -2.33 -6.88
N ASP A 66 -6.08 -1.39 -6.39
CA ASP A 66 -5.00 -0.74 -7.11
C ASP A 66 -3.68 -1.06 -6.42
N VAL A 67 -2.68 -1.41 -7.23
CA VAL A 67 -1.33 -1.68 -6.75
C VAL A 67 -0.33 -0.98 -7.65
N TYR A 68 0.56 -0.20 -7.06
CA TYR A 68 1.64 0.45 -7.76
C TYR A 68 3.00 0.13 -7.13
N SER A 69 3.94 -0.30 -7.96
CA SER A 69 5.34 -0.40 -7.64
C SER A 69 6.17 -0.07 -8.88
N GLU A 70 7.43 0.32 -8.72
CA GLU A 70 8.32 0.60 -9.85
C GLU A 70 8.47 -0.60 -10.80
N LEU A 71 8.36 -1.82 -10.28
CA LEU A 71 8.45 -3.04 -11.08
C LEU A 71 7.13 -3.44 -11.75
N PHE A 72 5.98 -3.00 -11.23
CA PHE A 72 4.66 -3.39 -11.74
C PHE A 72 3.53 -2.46 -11.27
N PRO A 73 2.59 -2.10 -12.18
CA PRO A 73 1.28 -1.57 -11.81
C PRO A 73 0.16 -2.59 -12.09
N PHE A 74 -0.84 -2.67 -11.20
CA PHE A 74 -2.08 -3.42 -11.41
C PHE A 74 -3.29 -2.60 -10.99
N TYR A 75 -4.38 -2.83 -11.71
CA TYR A 75 -5.72 -2.33 -11.42
C TYR A 75 -6.68 -3.51 -11.58
N VAL A 76 -7.49 -3.78 -10.57
CA VAL A 76 -8.52 -4.81 -10.63
C VAL A 76 -9.85 -4.19 -10.25
N ALA A 77 -10.75 -4.07 -11.23
CA ALA A 77 -12.14 -3.74 -10.93
C ALA A 77 -12.77 -4.91 -10.18
N ALA A 78 -13.26 -4.64 -8.98
CA ALA A 78 -14.10 -5.55 -8.25
C ALA A 78 -15.57 -5.23 -8.51
N GLY A 79 -16.35 -6.29 -8.70
CA GLY A 79 -17.77 -6.16 -8.99
C GLY A 79 -18.57 -5.53 -7.84
N HIS A 80 -19.88 -5.47 -8.03
CA HIS A 80 -20.82 -4.90 -7.06
C HIS A 80 -20.78 -5.61 -5.69
N ASN A 81 -21.19 -4.88 -4.64
CA ASN A 81 -21.39 -5.35 -3.26
C ASN A 81 -20.13 -5.65 -2.43
N ARG A 82 -18.99 -5.05 -2.77
CA ARG A 82 -17.82 -5.07 -1.91
C ARG A 82 -17.54 -3.71 -1.30
N SER A 83 -16.87 -3.71 -0.16
CA SER A 83 -16.40 -2.53 0.55
C SER A 83 -15.02 -2.10 0.06
N ALA A 84 -14.68 -0.82 0.27
CA ALA A 84 -13.32 -0.33 0.04
C ALA A 84 -12.28 -1.16 0.83
N PHE A 85 -12.61 -1.58 2.05
CA PHE A 85 -11.73 -2.41 2.87
C PHE A 85 -11.48 -3.81 2.30
N GLU A 86 -12.48 -4.44 1.68
CA GLU A 86 -12.26 -5.71 0.98
C GLU A 86 -11.33 -5.55 -0.22
N GLU A 87 -11.35 -4.40 -0.89
CA GLU A 87 -10.42 -4.11 -1.98
C GLU A 87 -9.02 -3.72 -1.51
N GLU A 88 -8.86 -3.13 -0.32
CA GLU A 88 -7.56 -3.01 0.32
C GLU A 88 -6.91 -4.38 0.55
N ILE A 89 -7.69 -5.33 1.09
CA ILE A 89 -7.22 -6.71 1.29
C ILE A 89 -6.85 -7.35 -0.05
N GLU A 90 -7.67 -7.14 -1.09
CA GLU A 90 -7.40 -7.66 -2.42
C GLU A 90 -6.16 -7.02 -3.06
N ALA A 91 -5.95 -5.71 -2.89
CA ALA A 91 -4.76 -5.00 -3.34
C ALA A 91 -3.50 -5.56 -2.66
N ILE A 92 -3.53 -5.78 -1.35
CA ILE A 92 -2.43 -6.43 -0.60
C ILE A 92 -2.21 -7.86 -1.10
N ARG A 93 -3.28 -8.63 -1.33
CA ARG A 93 -3.18 -9.99 -1.87
C ARG A 93 -2.51 -10.00 -3.25
N ILE A 94 -2.91 -9.09 -4.15
CA ILE A 94 -2.33 -8.92 -5.48
C ILE A 94 -0.86 -8.55 -5.35
N ALA A 95 -0.51 -7.56 -4.51
CA ALA A 95 0.87 -7.16 -4.24
C ALA A 95 1.73 -8.36 -3.82
N LEU A 96 1.27 -9.15 -2.84
CA LEU A 96 1.99 -10.34 -2.36
C LEU A 96 2.18 -11.38 -3.48
N CYS A 97 1.14 -11.66 -4.28
CA CYS A 97 1.25 -12.56 -5.42
C CYS A 97 2.30 -12.09 -6.45
N GLN A 98 2.39 -10.79 -6.73
CA GLN A 98 3.39 -10.25 -7.66
C GLN A 98 4.79 -10.30 -7.06
N LEU A 99 4.94 -10.01 -5.77
CA LEU A 99 6.21 -10.17 -5.06
C LEU A 99 6.71 -11.62 -5.09
N CYS A 100 5.82 -12.62 -4.97
CA CYS A 100 6.19 -14.02 -5.16
C CYS A 100 6.78 -14.30 -6.55
N CYS A 101 6.20 -13.71 -7.59
CA CYS A 101 6.63 -13.89 -8.98
C CYS A 101 7.93 -13.15 -9.31
N LEU A 102 8.29 -12.14 -8.52
CA LEU A 102 9.42 -11.24 -8.74
C LEU A 102 10.50 -11.38 -7.67
N ASP A 103 10.53 -12.50 -6.93
CA ASP A 103 11.36 -12.70 -5.73
C ASP A 103 12.88 -12.59 -5.96
N THR A 104 13.33 -12.58 -7.22
CA THR A 104 14.73 -12.36 -7.62
C THR A 104 15.06 -10.92 -8.02
N LYS A 105 14.08 -10.02 -8.07
CA LYS A 105 14.21 -8.63 -8.56
C LYS A 105 14.38 -7.60 -7.44
N PHE A 106 14.21 -8.01 -6.19
CA PHE A 106 14.36 -7.16 -5.02
C PHE A 106 14.98 -7.96 -3.87
N THR A 107 15.60 -7.26 -2.91
CA THR A 107 16.13 -7.87 -1.69
C THR A 107 15.20 -7.67 -0.50
N LYS A 108 14.50 -6.53 -0.48
CA LYS A 108 13.51 -6.16 0.54
C LYS A 108 12.34 -5.48 -0.13
N ALA A 109 11.13 -5.68 0.40
CA ALA A 109 9.93 -5.01 -0.07
C ALA A 109 9.15 -4.46 1.13
N VAL A 110 8.44 -3.36 0.91
CA VAL A 110 7.48 -2.78 1.86
C VAL A 110 6.16 -2.59 1.15
N ILE A 111 5.05 -2.98 1.80
CA ILE A 111 3.70 -2.68 1.35
C ILE A 111 3.19 -1.49 2.17
N LEU A 112 2.71 -0.47 1.48
CA LEU A 112 2.23 0.80 2.01
C LEU A 112 0.73 0.88 1.74
N SER A 113 -0.08 0.72 2.79
CA SER A 113 -1.54 0.91 2.78
C SER A 113 -1.88 2.05 3.74
N ASP A 114 -2.91 2.83 3.40
CA ASP A 114 -3.46 3.87 4.27
C ASP A 114 -4.64 3.36 5.14
N SER A 115 -4.99 2.08 4.98
CA SER A 115 -5.98 1.34 5.76
C SER A 115 -5.32 0.66 6.96
N GLN A 116 -5.96 0.77 8.14
CA GLN A 116 -5.46 0.24 9.42
C GLN A 116 -6.09 -1.12 9.77
#